data_AF-A0A838U5R0-F1
#
_entry.id   AF-A0A838U5R0-F1
#
_cell.length_a   1.000
_cell.length_b   1.000
_cell.length_c   1.000
_cell.angle_alpha   90.00
_cell.angle_beta   90.00
_cell.angle_gamma   90.00
#
_symmetry.space_group_name_H-M   'P 1'
#
loop_
_entity.id
_entity.type
_entity.pdbx_description
1 polymer ?
#
loop_
_entity_poly.entity_id
_entity_poly.type
_entity_poly.pdbx_seq_one_letter_code
_entity_poly.pdbx_strand_id
1 'polypeptide(L)'
;MLEARDTTMFAEPPMPTTVPGVVSRLLRHPYRSILLRWNWKSAVLSAALRAPIFFFVYLFKKDGLRLAIGAFVVQAIFRIIFGGINGAIIQSFRGVEPAWHAVMTVPLVLATMSHIFEFGIQTLYDSQTGVNGRTRAVGISVLISVTSALFNLFAMRRGLLLVKDESQLSIWRDLLRMPRIALEFISYPLSWTRRKSNARKNDVDT
;
A
#
# COMPACT_ATOMS: atom_id res chain seq x y z
N MET A 1 36.10 20.72 -28.91
CA MET A 1 34.70 21.19 -28.94
C MET A 1 33.83 19.95 -29.21
N LEU A 2 33.47 19.22 -28.14
CA LEU A 2 32.72 17.96 -28.24
C LEU A 2 31.28 18.24 -27.82
N GLU A 3 30.36 17.98 -28.72
CA GLU A 3 28.91 18.16 -28.56
C GLU A 3 28.41 17.48 -27.29
N ALA A 4 27.66 18.25 -26.50
CA ALA A 4 26.75 17.72 -25.50
C ALA A 4 25.69 16.87 -26.22
N ARG A 5 25.94 15.55 -26.31
CA ARG A 5 24.94 14.58 -26.73
C ARG A 5 23.77 14.64 -25.76
N ASP A 6 22.72 15.27 -26.27
CA ASP A 6 21.31 15.16 -25.92
C ASP A 6 20.94 13.96 -25.02
N THR A 7 21.12 14.13 -23.71
CA THR A 7 20.67 13.19 -22.67
C THR A 7 19.18 13.33 -22.37
N THR A 8 18.45 14.18 -23.09
CA THR A 8 17.03 14.46 -22.81
C THR A 8 16.07 13.47 -23.48
N MET A 9 16.53 12.68 -24.45
CA MET A 9 15.64 11.81 -25.25
C MET A 9 15.11 10.57 -24.49
N PHE A 10 15.64 10.26 -23.29
CA PHE A 10 15.13 9.20 -22.40
C PHE A 10 14.61 9.71 -21.05
N ALA A 11 14.46 11.02 -20.87
CA ALA A 11 13.88 11.56 -19.64
C ALA A 11 12.41 11.15 -19.58
N GLU A 12 12.07 10.23 -18.67
CA GLU A 12 10.66 9.87 -18.45
C GLU A 12 9.87 11.13 -18.10
N PRO A 13 8.68 11.34 -18.70
CA PRO A 13 7.90 12.54 -18.42
C PRO A 13 7.59 12.63 -16.92
N PRO A 14 7.70 13.84 -16.34
CA PRO A 14 7.58 14.06 -14.91
C PRO A 14 6.29 13.45 -14.36
N MET A 15 6.37 12.91 -13.14
CA MET A 15 5.22 12.28 -12.50
C MET A 15 4.10 13.33 -12.30
N PRO A 16 2.85 13.06 -12.72
CA PRO A 16 1.74 13.98 -12.49
C PRO A 16 1.57 14.25 -10.99
N THR A 17 1.34 15.51 -10.64
CA THR A 17 1.10 15.96 -9.26
C THR A 17 -0.39 16.02 -8.90
N THR A 18 -1.28 15.73 -9.85
CA THR A 18 -2.73 15.74 -9.64
C THR A 18 -3.32 14.32 -9.69
N VAL A 19 -4.38 14.07 -8.91
CA VAL A 19 -5.08 12.77 -8.89
C VAL A 19 -5.53 12.33 -10.29
N PRO A 20 -6.22 13.16 -11.10
CA PRO A 20 -6.67 12.74 -12.43
C PRO A 20 -5.50 12.43 -13.36
N GLY A 21 -4.38 13.15 -13.23
CA GLY A 21 -3.17 12.89 -14.01
C GLY A 21 -2.54 11.54 -13.68
N VAL A 22 -2.45 11.20 -12.38
CA VAL A 22 -1.93 9.90 -11.92
C VAL A 22 -2.85 8.75 -12.36
N VAL A 23 -4.16 8.90 -12.17
CA VAL A 23 -5.16 7.89 -12.60
C VAL A 23 -5.13 7.70 -14.11
N SER A 24 -5.13 8.78 -14.89
CA SER A 24 -5.05 8.72 -16.36
C SER A 24 -3.79 8.00 -16.84
N ARG A 25 -2.63 8.26 -16.20
CA ARG A 25 -1.37 7.58 -16.53
C ARG A 25 -1.41 6.09 -16.19
N LEU A 26 -1.97 5.72 -15.04
CA LEU A 26 -2.18 4.33 -14.62
C LEU A 26 -3.07 3.57 -15.62
N LEU A 27 -4.16 4.20 -16.07
CA LEU A 27 -5.10 3.59 -17.03
C LEU A 27 -4.54 3.52 -18.45
N ARG A 28 -3.79 4.54 -18.89
CA ARG A 28 -3.22 4.59 -20.25
C ARG A 28 -1.95 3.76 -20.39
N HIS A 29 -1.18 3.58 -19.32
CA HIS A 29 0.10 2.86 -19.34
C HIS A 29 0.27 1.88 -18.17
N PRO A 30 -0.66 0.92 -17.97
CA PRO A 30 -0.64 0.02 -16.82
C PRO A 30 0.63 -0.83 -16.74
N TYR A 31 1.14 -1.30 -17.89
CA TYR A 31 2.39 -2.06 -17.94
C TYR A 31 3.59 -1.24 -17.44
N ARG A 32 3.70 0.03 -17.85
CA ARG A 32 4.81 0.90 -17.42
C ARG A 32 4.65 1.34 -15.96
N SER A 33 3.43 1.69 -15.55
CA SER A 33 3.16 2.21 -14.21
C SER A 33 3.16 1.14 -13.12
N ILE A 34 2.75 -0.09 -13.42
CA ILE A 34 2.57 -1.16 -12.43
C ILE A 34 3.65 -2.23 -12.54
N LEU A 35 3.87 -2.80 -13.73
CA LEU A 35 4.80 -3.93 -13.89
C LEU A 35 6.26 -3.48 -13.95
N LEU A 36 6.59 -2.47 -14.76
CA LEU A 36 7.97 -1.96 -14.84
C LEU A 36 8.42 -1.28 -13.53
N ARG A 37 7.50 -0.64 -12.81
CA ARG A 37 7.76 0.01 -11.51
C ARG A 37 7.26 -0.83 -10.33
N TRP A 38 7.10 -2.14 -10.52
CA TRP A 38 6.67 -3.07 -9.48
C TRP A 38 7.55 -2.93 -8.24
N ASN A 39 6.92 -2.66 -7.10
CA ASN A 39 7.62 -2.25 -5.89
C ASN A 39 8.07 -3.47 -5.07
N TRP A 40 9.25 -3.99 -5.38
CA TRP A 40 9.79 -5.17 -4.72
C TRP A 40 9.99 -5.00 -3.21
N LYS A 41 10.26 -3.77 -2.72
CA LYS A 41 10.43 -3.51 -1.28
C LYS A 41 9.11 -3.69 -0.54
N SER A 42 8.03 -3.12 -1.09
CA SER A 42 6.68 -3.28 -0.53
C SER A 42 6.22 -4.74 -0.63
N ALA A 43 6.55 -5.43 -1.72
CA ALA A 43 6.29 -6.86 -1.90
C ALA A 43 6.95 -7.72 -0.81
N VAL A 44 8.27 -7.58 -0.64
CA VAL A 44 9.05 -8.35 0.35
C VAL A 44 8.58 -8.01 1.77
N LEU A 45 8.38 -6.73 2.09
CA LEU A 45 7.92 -6.33 3.42
C LEU A 45 6.52 -6.88 3.72
N SER A 46 5.60 -6.82 2.76
CA SER A 46 4.25 -7.36 2.93
C SER A 46 4.27 -8.88 3.11
N ALA A 47 5.12 -9.60 2.38
CA ALA A 47 5.24 -11.05 2.52
C ALA A 47 5.87 -11.42 3.88
N ALA A 48 6.97 -10.76 4.25
CA ALA A 48 7.69 -10.99 5.51
C ALA A 48 6.83 -10.74 6.75
N LEU A 49 6.00 -9.68 6.75
CA LEU A 49 5.17 -9.35 7.91
C LEU A 49 3.92 -10.23 8.05
N ARG A 50 3.40 -10.80 6.95
CA ARG A 50 2.09 -11.47 6.97
C ARG A 50 2.13 -12.97 6.73
N ALA A 51 3.03 -13.48 5.89
CA ALA A 51 3.11 -14.92 5.65
C ALA A 51 3.38 -15.71 6.95
N PRO A 52 4.24 -15.27 7.89
CA PRO A 52 4.46 -15.99 9.14
C PRO A 52 3.21 -16.13 10.00
N ILE A 53 2.28 -15.17 9.97
CA ILE A 53 1.03 -15.24 10.74
C ILE A 53 0.24 -16.50 10.33
N PHE A 54 0.13 -16.75 9.03
CA PHE A 54 -0.57 -17.93 8.52
C PHE A 54 0.16 -19.22 8.88
N PHE A 55 1.49 -19.23 8.84
CA PHE A 55 2.28 -20.38 9.31
C PHE A 55 1.93 -20.74 10.76
N PHE A 56 1.99 -19.75 11.67
CA PHE A 56 1.72 -19.97 13.08
C PHE A 56 0.26 -20.35 13.36
N VAL A 57 -0.71 -19.72 12.70
CA VAL A 57 -2.14 -20.06 12.89
C VAL A 57 -2.41 -21.52 12.53
N TYR A 58 -1.88 -22.01 11.41
CA TYR A 58 -2.07 -23.40 10.99
C TYR A 58 -1.25 -24.39 11.83
N LEU A 59 -0.08 -23.97 12.31
CA LEU A 59 0.72 -24.76 13.25
C LEU A 59 -0.02 -24.95 14.59
N PHE A 60 -0.61 -23.88 15.14
CA PHE A 60 -1.35 -23.94 16.41
C PHE A 60 -2.69 -24.67 16.33
N LYS A 61 -3.32 -24.69 15.14
CA LYS A 61 -4.55 -25.46 14.91
C LYS A 61 -4.35 -26.98 14.84
N LYS A 62 -3.11 -27.49 14.95
CA LYS A 62 -2.75 -28.91 14.78
C LYS A 62 -3.07 -29.50 13.39
N ASP A 63 -3.25 -28.65 12.38
CA ASP A 63 -3.50 -29.06 10.98
C ASP A 63 -2.24 -29.66 10.30
N GLY A 64 -1.16 -29.87 11.04
CA GLY A 64 0.07 -30.50 10.56
C GLY A 64 1.00 -29.54 9.82
N LEU A 65 2.31 -29.80 9.95
CA LEU A 65 3.37 -28.94 9.42
C LEU A 65 3.27 -28.72 7.90
N ARG A 66 2.80 -29.74 7.16
CA ARG A 66 2.63 -29.68 5.71
C ARG A 66 1.59 -28.63 5.29
N LEU A 67 0.47 -28.54 6.00
CA LEU A 67 -0.57 -27.53 5.71
C LEU A 67 -0.11 -26.13 6.13
N ALA A 68 0.63 -26.01 7.25
CA ALA A 68 1.21 -24.73 7.67
C ALA A 68 2.24 -24.17 6.67
N ILE A 69 3.15 -25.01 6.15
CA ILE A 69 4.11 -24.62 5.11
C ILE A 69 3.38 -24.27 3.80
N GLY A 70 2.38 -25.07 3.40
CA GLY A 70 1.57 -24.78 2.22
C GLY A 70 0.88 -23.42 2.31
N ALA A 71 0.22 -23.14 3.44
CA ALA A 71 -0.42 -21.86 3.69
C ALA A 71 0.58 -20.69 3.69
N PHE A 72 1.77 -20.88 4.28
CA PHE A 72 2.84 -19.88 4.27
C PHE A 72 3.28 -19.55 2.84
N VAL A 73 3.58 -20.55 2.01
CA VAL A 73 4.09 -20.37 0.65
C VAL A 73 3.05 -19.71 -0.25
N VAL A 74 1.81 -20.18 -0.22
CA VAL A 74 0.71 -19.61 -1.00
C VAL A 74 0.51 -18.13 -0.62
N GLN A 75 0.52 -17.83 0.68
CA GLN A 75 0.41 -16.44 1.14
C GLN A 75 1.63 -15.60 0.79
N ALA A 76 2.85 -16.15 0.86
CA ALA A 76 4.06 -15.43 0.47
C ALA A 76 4.02 -15.05 -1.02
N ILE A 77 3.68 -15.99 -1.91
CA ILE A 77 3.58 -15.73 -3.36
C ILE A 77 2.51 -14.68 -3.65
N PHE A 78 1.31 -14.87 -3.09
CA PHE A 78 0.22 -13.91 -3.25
C PHE A 78 0.64 -12.50 -2.80
N ARG A 79 1.29 -12.39 -1.62
CA ARG A 79 1.71 -11.10 -1.05
C ARG A 79 2.89 -10.47 -1.76
N ILE A 80 3.78 -11.26 -2.35
CA ILE A 80 4.83 -10.72 -3.21
C ILE A 80 4.16 -10.03 -4.41
N ILE A 81 3.34 -10.76 -5.16
CA ILE A 81 2.70 -10.25 -6.38
C ILE A 81 1.84 -9.01 -6.06
N PHE A 82 0.87 -9.17 -5.16
CA PHE A 82 -0.06 -8.08 -4.81
C PHE A 82 0.62 -6.94 -4.06
N GLY A 83 1.57 -7.25 -3.17
CA GLY A 83 2.29 -6.24 -2.40
C GLY A 83 3.08 -5.29 -3.29
N GLY A 84 3.74 -5.80 -4.34
CA GLY A 84 4.48 -4.95 -5.26
C GLY A 84 3.59 -4.19 -6.25
N ILE A 85 2.45 -4.75 -6.68
CA ILE A 85 1.44 -4.03 -7.47
C ILE A 85 0.87 -2.87 -6.66
N ASN A 86 0.39 -3.15 -5.44
CA ASN A 86 -0.14 -2.13 -4.55
C ASN A 86 0.91 -1.07 -4.20
N GLY A 87 2.15 -1.49 -3.94
CA GLY A 87 3.26 -0.57 -3.70
C GLY A 87 3.55 0.33 -4.90
N ALA A 88 3.47 -0.17 -6.14
CA ALA A 88 3.66 0.62 -7.36
C ALA A 88 2.53 1.65 -7.57
N ILE A 89 1.28 1.23 -7.31
CA ILE A 89 0.12 2.14 -7.35
C ILE A 89 0.31 3.24 -6.30
N ILE A 90 0.55 2.89 -5.04
CA ILE A 90 0.74 3.84 -3.95
C ILE A 90 1.91 4.80 -4.23
N GLN A 91 3.03 4.27 -4.75
CA GLN A 91 4.18 5.07 -5.13
C GLN A 91 3.83 6.10 -6.22
N SER A 92 2.92 5.76 -7.14
CA SER A 92 2.45 6.68 -8.18
C SER A 92 1.67 7.86 -7.62
N PHE A 93 0.98 7.69 -6.49
CA PHE A 93 0.23 8.75 -5.79
C PHE A 93 1.06 9.54 -4.77
N ARG A 94 2.32 9.17 -4.49
CA ARG A 94 3.12 9.82 -3.43
C ARG A 94 3.33 11.33 -3.69
N GLY A 95 3.47 11.71 -4.96
CA GLY A 95 3.76 13.08 -5.39
C GLY A 95 2.51 13.94 -5.60
N VAL A 96 1.33 13.41 -5.30
CA VAL A 96 0.08 14.17 -5.46
C VAL A 96 0.00 15.28 -4.43
N GLU A 97 -0.35 16.46 -4.91
CA GLU A 97 -0.66 17.63 -4.11
C GLU A 97 -2.09 18.12 -4.40
N PRO A 98 -2.82 18.60 -3.38
CA PRO A 98 -2.54 18.54 -1.95
C PRO A 98 -2.51 17.11 -1.35
N ALA A 99 -1.74 16.93 -0.27
CA ALA A 99 -1.55 15.67 0.46
C ALA A 99 -2.83 14.87 0.76
N TRP A 100 -3.90 15.58 1.14
CA TRP A 100 -5.15 14.95 1.55
C TRP A 100 -5.87 14.26 0.40
N HIS A 101 -5.66 14.70 -0.86
CA HIS A 101 -6.21 14.01 -2.01
C HIS A 101 -5.65 12.60 -2.12
N ALA A 102 -4.32 12.43 -2.02
CA ALA A 102 -3.70 11.10 -2.05
C ALA A 102 -4.22 10.20 -0.93
N VAL A 103 -4.39 10.75 0.28
CA VAL A 103 -4.91 10.04 1.46
C VAL A 103 -6.36 9.58 1.28
N MET A 104 -7.18 10.32 0.53
CA MET A 104 -8.57 9.92 0.25
C MET A 104 -8.67 8.99 -0.96
N THR A 105 -7.91 9.27 -2.03
CA THR A 105 -8.03 8.53 -3.28
C THR A 105 -7.36 7.17 -3.24
N VAL A 106 -6.20 7.03 -2.59
CA VAL A 106 -5.47 5.75 -2.55
C VAL A 106 -6.28 4.65 -1.86
N PRO A 107 -6.82 4.86 -0.64
CA PRO A 107 -7.73 3.90 -0.03
C PRO A 107 -8.96 3.60 -0.87
N LEU A 108 -9.55 4.62 -1.52
CA LEU A 108 -10.72 4.43 -2.37
C LEU A 108 -10.40 3.57 -3.58
N VAL A 109 -9.28 3.81 -4.26
CA VAL A 109 -8.83 3.01 -5.42
C VAL A 109 -8.54 1.57 -5.00
N LEU A 110 -7.81 1.37 -3.90
CA LEU A 110 -7.50 0.03 -3.38
C LEU A 110 -8.75 -0.70 -2.87
N ALA A 111 -9.64 -0.03 -2.14
CA ALA A 111 -10.89 -0.60 -1.67
C ALA A 111 -11.81 -0.94 -2.84
N THR A 112 -11.91 -0.07 -3.85
CA THR A 112 -12.70 -0.34 -5.06
C THR A 112 -12.14 -1.53 -5.81
N MET A 113 -10.81 -1.61 -6.02
CA MET A 113 -10.20 -2.78 -6.65
C MET A 113 -10.44 -4.05 -5.82
N SER A 114 -10.18 -4.03 -4.51
CA SER A 114 -10.42 -5.17 -3.63
C SER A 114 -11.88 -5.60 -3.66
N HIS A 115 -12.84 -4.67 -3.60
CA HIS A 115 -14.27 -5.00 -3.63
C HIS A 115 -14.75 -5.51 -4.99
N ILE A 116 -14.15 -5.09 -6.12
CA ILE A 116 -14.46 -5.68 -7.44
C ILE A 116 -14.01 -7.15 -7.48
N PHE A 117 -12.79 -7.44 -7.02
CA PHE A 117 -12.28 -8.81 -6.98
C PHE A 117 -13.02 -9.67 -5.96
N GLU A 118 -13.29 -9.13 -4.78
CA GLU A 118 -14.02 -9.80 -3.71
C GLU A 118 -15.46 -10.06 -4.13
N PHE A 119 -16.17 -9.09 -4.71
CA PHE A 119 -17.51 -9.32 -5.27
C PHE A 119 -17.51 -10.38 -6.38
N GLY A 120 -16.52 -10.37 -7.27
CA GLY A 120 -16.40 -11.37 -8.34
C GLY A 120 -16.15 -12.78 -7.79
N ILE A 121 -15.20 -12.92 -6.87
CA ILE A 121 -14.85 -14.21 -6.22
C ILE A 121 -16.02 -14.70 -5.36
N GLN A 122 -16.64 -13.83 -4.55
CA GLN A 122 -17.78 -14.19 -3.73
C GLN A 122 -18.98 -14.58 -4.58
N THR A 123 -19.30 -13.85 -5.65
CA THR A 123 -20.44 -14.19 -6.52
C THR A 123 -20.24 -15.56 -7.16
N LEU A 124 -19.02 -15.89 -7.59
CA LEU A 124 -18.68 -17.20 -8.14
C LEU A 124 -18.79 -18.30 -7.08
N TYR A 125 -18.27 -18.06 -5.88
CA TYR A 125 -18.26 -19.01 -4.76
C TYR A 125 -19.65 -19.23 -4.15
N ASP A 126 -20.43 -18.16 -3.98
CA ASP A 126 -21.80 -18.18 -3.47
C ASP A 126 -22.72 -18.94 -4.43
N SER A 127 -22.49 -18.83 -5.76
CA SER A 127 -23.21 -19.63 -6.75
C SER A 127 -22.94 -21.14 -6.63
N GLN A 128 -21.79 -21.52 -6.07
CA GLN A 128 -21.37 -22.92 -5.93
C GLN A 128 -21.67 -23.53 -4.54
N THR A 129 -21.83 -22.73 -3.48
CA THR A 129 -21.82 -23.25 -2.10
C THR A 129 -22.98 -22.80 -1.20
N GLY A 130 -23.76 -21.78 -1.57
CA GLY A 130 -25.00 -21.41 -0.85
C GLY A 130 -24.84 -20.85 0.58
N VAL A 131 -23.63 -20.42 0.99
CA VAL A 131 -23.36 -19.95 2.37
C VAL A 131 -23.39 -18.42 2.48
N ASN A 132 -24.23 -17.88 3.38
CA ASN A 132 -24.36 -16.44 3.66
C ASN A 132 -23.47 -15.95 4.83
N GLY A 133 -22.15 -15.85 4.59
CA GLY A 133 -21.17 -15.29 5.55
C GLY A 133 -20.57 -13.93 5.18
N ARG A 134 -21.24 -13.21 4.27
CA ARG A 134 -20.65 -12.26 3.30
C ARG A 134 -19.96 -11.00 3.85
N THR A 135 -20.31 -10.50 5.02
CA THR A 135 -20.03 -9.08 5.34
C THR A 135 -18.92 -8.83 6.37
N ARG A 136 -18.72 -9.73 7.34
CA ARG A 136 -17.79 -9.49 8.47
C ARG A 136 -16.31 -9.70 8.11
N ALA A 137 -15.99 -10.77 7.37
CA ALA A 137 -14.62 -11.06 6.95
C ALA A 137 -14.10 -10.01 5.94
N VAL A 138 -14.99 -9.57 5.05
CA VAL A 138 -14.78 -8.49 4.08
C VAL A 138 -14.42 -7.18 4.79
N GLY A 139 -15.22 -6.76 5.78
CA GLY A 139 -14.98 -5.51 6.51
C GLY A 139 -13.61 -5.46 7.22
N ILE A 140 -13.19 -6.58 7.84
CA ILE A 140 -11.88 -6.67 8.50
C ILE A 140 -10.73 -6.64 7.48
N SER A 141 -10.87 -7.35 6.36
CA SER A 141 -9.89 -7.37 5.27
C SER A 141 -9.69 -5.97 4.68
N VAL A 142 -10.79 -5.23 4.47
CA VAL A 142 -10.79 -3.85 3.97
C VAL A 142 -10.10 -2.91 4.94
N LEU A 143 -10.45 -2.96 6.23
CA LEU A 143 -9.85 -2.10 7.25
C LEU A 143 -8.33 -2.29 7.32
N ILE A 144 -7.88 -3.54 7.32
CA ILE A 144 -6.46 -3.90 7.31
C ILE A 144 -5.79 -3.40 6.03
N SER A 145 -6.45 -3.54 4.87
CA SER A 145 -5.92 -3.11 3.58
C SER A 145 -5.80 -1.59 3.48
N VAL A 146 -6.82 -0.85 3.90
CA VAL A 146 -6.84 0.62 3.96
C VAL A 146 -5.73 1.13 4.87
N THR A 147 -5.62 0.58 6.09
CA THR A 147 -4.57 0.97 7.05
C THR A 147 -3.18 0.72 6.47
N SER A 148 -2.98 -0.42 5.80
CA SER A 148 -1.71 -0.76 5.15
C SER A 148 -1.38 0.19 4.01
N ALA A 149 -2.37 0.54 3.20
CA ALA A 149 -2.19 1.46 2.07
C ALA A 149 -1.83 2.87 2.54
N LEU A 150 -2.52 3.36 3.58
CA LEU A 150 -2.22 4.65 4.20
C LEU A 150 -0.81 4.69 4.79
N PHE A 151 -0.40 3.64 5.51
CA PHE A 151 0.95 3.54 6.03
C PHE A 151 2.01 3.49 4.92
N ASN A 152 1.80 2.68 3.88
CA ASN A 152 2.70 2.63 2.72
C ASN A 152 2.81 3.99 2.03
N LEU A 153 1.68 4.69 1.82
CA LEU A 153 1.67 6.02 1.24
C LEU A 153 2.45 7.00 2.12
N PHE A 154 2.21 6.98 3.42
CA PHE A 154 2.90 7.83 4.39
C PHE A 154 4.41 7.60 4.40
N ALA A 155 4.85 6.34 4.36
CA ALA A 155 6.27 5.97 4.27
C ALA A 155 6.89 6.44 2.94
N MET A 156 6.21 6.23 1.81
CA MET A 156 6.69 6.63 0.48
C MET A 156 6.76 8.14 0.29
N ARG A 157 5.84 8.90 0.89
CA ARG A 157 5.90 10.38 0.90
C ARG A 157 7.07 10.92 1.72
N ARG A 158 7.66 10.10 2.59
CA ARG A 158 8.84 10.45 3.40
C ARG A 158 10.13 9.83 2.86
N GLY A 159 10.10 9.30 1.64
CA GLY A 159 11.28 8.78 0.96
C GLY A 159 11.62 7.32 1.25
N LEU A 160 10.80 6.58 2.01
CA LEU A 160 11.02 5.16 2.26
C LEU A 160 10.30 4.28 1.22
N LEU A 161 10.74 3.03 1.04
CA LEU A 161 10.07 2.03 0.19
C LEU A 161 9.95 2.42 -1.28
N LEU A 162 10.77 3.37 -1.74
CA LEU A 162 10.80 3.79 -3.13
C LEU A 162 11.62 2.83 -3.98
N VAL A 163 11.14 2.58 -5.20
CA VAL A 163 11.80 1.72 -6.20
C VAL A 163 11.87 2.46 -7.53
N LYS A 164 13.02 2.41 -8.21
CA LYS A 164 13.27 3.08 -9.49
C LYS A 164 12.91 4.56 -9.43
N ASP A 165 13.47 5.20 -8.40
CA ASP A 165 13.31 6.61 -8.10
C ASP A 165 14.65 7.19 -7.66
N GLU A 166 14.91 8.46 -8.00
CA GLU A 166 16.17 9.13 -7.66
C GLU A 166 16.42 9.19 -6.15
N SER A 167 15.36 9.27 -5.34
CA SER A 167 15.45 9.29 -3.87
C SER A 167 15.46 7.90 -3.22
N GLN A 168 15.65 6.82 -4.00
CA GLN A 168 15.67 5.45 -3.51
C GLN A 168 16.83 5.21 -2.52
N LEU A 169 16.50 4.81 -1.30
CA LEU A 169 17.46 4.31 -0.30
C LEU A 169 17.65 2.79 -0.38
N SER A 170 18.64 2.24 0.33
CA SER A 170 18.76 0.79 0.51
C SER A 170 17.66 0.25 1.43
N ILE A 171 17.23 -0.99 1.22
CA ILE A 171 16.15 -1.61 2.03
C ILE A 171 16.50 -1.64 3.53
N TRP A 172 17.78 -1.78 3.87
CA TRP A 172 18.24 -1.75 5.25
C TRP A 172 18.06 -0.37 5.90
N ARG A 173 18.37 0.71 5.18
CA ARG A 173 18.14 2.08 5.65
C ARG A 173 16.64 2.37 5.80
N ASP A 174 15.82 1.83 4.90
CA ASP A 174 14.36 1.90 5.03
C ASP A 174 13.89 1.18 6.31
N LEU A 175 14.35 -0.05 6.55
CA LEU A 175 14.01 -0.86 7.73
C LEU A 175 14.42 -0.18 9.04
N LEU A 176 15.62 0.40 9.13
CA LEU A 176 16.07 1.10 10.32
C LEU A 176 15.22 2.35 10.65
N ARG A 177 14.65 3.00 9.63
CA ARG A 177 13.80 4.18 9.79
C ARG A 177 12.32 3.83 10.01
N MET A 178 11.89 2.62 9.67
CA MET A 178 10.49 2.18 9.81
C MET A 178 9.91 2.32 11.22
N PRO A 179 10.60 1.93 12.31
CA PRO A 179 10.03 2.04 13.65
C PRO A 179 9.62 3.48 13.99
N ARG A 180 10.49 4.45 13.65
CA ARG A 180 10.20 5.88 13.84
C ARG A 180 9.01 6.33 13.00
N ILE A 181 8.96 5.94 11.73
CA ILE A 181 7.85 6.29 10.83
C ILE A 181 6.52 5.68 11.29
N ALA A 182 6.54 4.45 11.81
CA ALA A 182 5.37 3.81 12.39
C ALA A 182 4.87 4.55 13.63
N LEU A 183 5.78 4.95 14.53
CA LEU A 183 5.44 5.78 15.69
C LEU A 183 4.85 7.13 15.28
N GLU A 184 5.42 7.77 14.25
CA GLU A 184 4.89 9.02 13.71
C GLU A 184 3.51 8.85 13.07
N PHE A 185 3.26 7.74 12.36
CA PHE A 185 1.95 7.42 11.80
C PHE A 185 0.88 7.22 12.90
N ILE A 186 1.21 6.49 13.97
CA ILE A 186 0.30 6.23 15.10
C ILE A 186 0.04 7.50 15.90
N SER A 187 1.06 8.34 16.12
CA SER A 187 0.94 9.57 16.90
C SER A 187 0.30 10.74 16.15
N TYR A 188 0.22 10.69 14.82
CA TYR A 188 -0.37 11.74 13.99
C TYR A 188 -1.85 12.03 14.32
N PRO A 189 -2.78 11.05 14.32
CA PRO A 189 -4.17 11.31 14.72
C PRO A 189 -4.28 11.71 16.20
N LEU A 190 -3.43 11.17 17.07
CA LEU A 190 -3.43 11.48 18.51
C LEU A 190 -3.04 12.94 18.79
N SER A 191 -2.00 13.42 18.10
CA SER A 191 -1.49 14.80 18.23
C SER A 191 -2.40 15.83 17.59
N TRP A 192 -3.08 15.50 16.48
CA TRP A 192 -4.12 16.34 15.88
C TRP A 192 -5.31 16.53 16.83
N THR A 193 -5.76 15.45 17.46
CA THR A 193 -6.88 15.48 18.43
C THR A 193 -6.53 16.36 19.65
N ARG A 194 -5.31 16.24 20.17
CA ARG A 194 -4.82 17.11 21.26
C ARG A 194 -4.70 18.58 20.86
N ARG A 195 -4.18 18.88 19.67
CA ARG A 195 -4.08 20.27 19.17
C ARG A 195 -5.45 20.92 18.99
N LYS A 196 -6.41 20.18 18.46
CA LYS A 196 -7.80 20.66 18.28
C LYS A 196 -8.50 20.87 19.62
N SER A 197 -8.26 20.00 20.61
CA SER A 197 -8.77 20.16 21.97
C SER A 197 -8.19 21.39 22.67
N ASN A 198 -6.89 21.67 22.50
CA ASN A 198 -6.26 22.85 23.10
C ASN A 198 -6.70 24.15 22.41
N ALA A 199 -6.85 24.16 21.08
CA ALA A 199 -7.39 25.30 20.35
C ALA A 199 -8.82 25.65 20.81
N ARG A 200 -9.67 24.62 20.99
CA ARG A 200 -11.05 24.80 21.48
C ARG A 200 -11.12 25.28 22.93
N LYS A 201 -10.11 24.97 23.75
CA LYS A 201 -10.04 25.45 25.15
C LYS A 201 -9.66 26.92 25.20
N ASN A 202 -8.74 27.34 24.33
CA ASN A 202 -8.30 28.73 24.24
C ASN A 202 -9.39 29.68 23.69
N ASP A 203 -10.28 29.21 22.80
CA ASP A 203 -11.42 29.99 22.29
C ASP A 203 -12.56 30.18 23.32
N VAL A 204 -12.59 29.39 24.41
CA VAL A 204 -13.61 29.48 25.47
C VAL A 204 -13.15 30.38 26.62
N ASP A 205 -11.84 30.60 26.73
CA ASP A 205 -11.21 31.41 27.79
C ASP A 205 -10.89 32.86 27.32
N THR A 206 -11.31 33.26 26.12
CA THR A 206 -11.21 34.64 25.56
C THR A 206 -12.58 35.25 25.30
#